data_AF-A0A344TFW1-F1
#
_entry.id   AF-A0A344TFW1-F1
#
_cell.length_a   1.000
_cell.length_b   1.000
_cell.length_c   1.000
_cell.angle_alpha   90.00
_cell.angle_beta   90.00
_cell.angle_gamma   90.00
#
_symmetry.space_group_name_H-M   'P 1'
#
loop_
_entity.id
_entity.type
_entity.pdbx_description
1 polymer ?
#
loop_
_entity_poly.entity_id
_entity_poly.type
_entity_poly.pdbx_seq_one_letter_code
_entity_poly.pdbx_strand_id
1 'polypeptide(L)' 'MPDLYIIAGPNGAGKTTAVKVLLPDVFHVTTFINADLIAATINPLSPESAALQAGLVGKC' A
#
# COMPACT_ATOMS: atom_id res chain seq x y z
N MET A 1 13.06 -13.62 -10.47
CA MET A 1 12.05 -13.94 -9.43
C MET A 1 11.64 -12.63 -8.78
N PRO A 2 10.36 -12.40 -8.48
CA PRO A 2 9.94 -11.21 -7.73
C PRO A 2 10.22 -11.38 -6.24
N ASP A 3 10.66 -10.31 -5.58
CA ASP A 3 10.83 -10.26 -4.14
C ASP A 3 9.54 -9.72 -3.49
N LEU A 4 9.06 -10.40 -2.43
CA LEU A 4 7.87 -10.00 -1.67
C LEU A 4 8.28 -9.58 -0.26
N TYR A 5 8.02 -8.32 0.08
CA TYR A 5 8.30 -7.76 1.41
C TYR A 5 6.98 -7.45 2.13
N ILE A 6 6.84 -7.95 3.36
CA ILE A 6 5.66 -7.71 4.21
C ILE A 6 6.09 -6.90 5.42
N ILE A 7 5.47 -5.73 5.61
CA ILE A 7 5.68 -4.88 6.79
C ILE A 7 4.41 -4.91 7.64
N ALA A 8 4.50 -5.51 8.82
CA ALA A 8 3.38 -5.72 9.74
C ALA A 8 3.69 -5.21 11.15
N GLY A 9 2.66 -5.01 11.99
CA GLY A 9 2.79 -4.46 13.35
C GLY A 9 1.54 -3.70 13.79
N PRO A 10 1.40 -3.35 15.08
CA PRO A 10 0.22 -2.66 15.61
C PRO A 10 0.10 -1.21 15.12
N ASN A 11 -1.06 -0.58 15.35
CA ASN A 11 -1.26 0.85 15.08
C ASN A 11 -0.26 1.66 15.92
N GLY A 12 0.37 2.67 15.30
CA GLY A 12 1.41 3.46 15.94
C GLY A 12 2.82 2.85 15.93
N ALA A 13 3.03 1.61 15.45
CA ALA A 13 4.37 0.99 15.38
C ALA A 13 5.34 1.61 14.37
N GLY A 14 4.95 2.69 13.67
CA GLY A 14 5.81 3.38 12.71
C GLY A 14 5.91 2.74 11.33
N LYS A 15 5.05 1.76 10.99
CA LYS A 15 5.05 1.07 9.67
C LYS A 15 5.09 2.04 8.48
N THR A 16 4.18 3.01 8.44
CA THR A 16 4.11 4.02 7.37
C THR A 16 5.38 4.86 7.29
N THR A 17 5.99 5.18 8.43
CA THR A 17 7.26 5.91 8.49
C THR A 17 8.40 5.06 7.95
N ALA A 18 8.46 3.78 8.35
CA ALA A 18 9.49 2.84 7.88
C ALA A 18 9.39 2.61 6.36
N VAL A 19 8.19 2.38 5.83
CA VAL A 19 7.95 2.16 4.40
C VAL A 19 8.47 3.34 3.55
N LYS A 20 8.30 4.58 4.01
CA LYS A 20 8.76 5.78 3.28
C LYS A 20 10.29 5.86 3.13
N VAL A 21 11.06 5.27 4.04
CA VAL A 21 12.52 5.25 3.99
C VAL A 21 13.01 3.96 3.32
N LEU A 22 12.45 2.82 3.69
CA LEU A 22 12.90 1.51 3.23
C LEU A 22 12.63 1.27 1.74
N LEU A 23 11.46 1.70 1.22
CA LEU A 23 11.12 1.46 -0.19
C LEU A 23 12.10 2.11 -1.17
N PRO A 24 12.39 3.42 -1.10
CA PRO A 24 13.32 4.05 -2.03
C PRO A 24 14.78 3.68 -1.76
N ASP A 25 15.21 3.68 -0.49
CA ASP A 25 16.64 3.66 -0.16
C ASP A 25 17.21 2.24 -0.02
N VAL A 26 16.39 1.26 0.36
CA VAL A 26 16.83 -0.12 0.63
C VAL A 26 16.34 -1.08 -0.43
N PHE A 27 15.08 -0.97 -0.83
CA PHE A 27 14.46 -1.91 -1.77
C PHE A 27 14.44 -1.38 -3.21
N HIS A 28 14.89 -0.14 -3.45
CA HIS A 28 14.88 0.52 -4.76
C HIS A 28 13.51 0.43 -5.46
N VAL A 29 12.44 0.40 -4.68
CA VAL A 29 11.06 0.33 -5.17
C VAL A 29 10.63 1.72 -5.59
N THR A 30 10.46 1.92 -6.90
CA THR A 30 9.99 3.18 -7.47
C THR A 30 8.47 3.33 -7.44
N THR A 31 7.75 2.24 -7.19
CA THR A 31 6.29 2.20 -7.29
C THR A 31 5.70 1.61 -6.02
N PHE A 32 4.97 2.43 -5.28
CA PHE A 32 4.25 2.02 -4.08
C PHE A 32 2.74 2.09 -4.34
N ILE A 33 2.04 0.97 -4.14
CA ILE A 33 0.59 0.87 -4.28
C ILE A 33 -0.02 0.68 -2.90
N ASN A 34 -0.89 1.61 -2.51
CA ASN A 34 -1.69 1.50 -1.29
C ASN A 34 -3.16 1.31 -1.67
N ALA A 35 -3.71 0.13 -1.37
CA ALA A 35 -5.08 -0.23 -1.70
C ALA A 35 -6.11 0.67 -1.03
N ASP A 36 -5.85 1.15 0.20
CA ASP A 36 -6.78 2.04 0.91
C ASP A 36 -6.89 3.40 0.22
N LEU A 37 -5.76 3.94 -0.26
CA LEU A 37 -5.72 5.20 -1.02
C LEU A 37 -6.46 5.07 -2.36
N ILE A 38 -6.33 3.91 -3.01
CA ILE A 38 -7.04 3.61 -4.26
C ILE A 38 -8.54 3.50 -4.00
N ALA A 39 -8.94 2.77 -2.97
CA ALA A 39 -10.35 2.61 -2.59
C ALA A 39 -11.01 3.97 -2.29
N ALA A 40 -10.31 4.85 -1.55
CA ALA A 40 -10.77 6.21 -1.28
C ALA A 40 -10.90 7.07 -2.54
N THR A 41 -10.13 6.79 -3.60
CA THR A 41 -10.25 7.46 -4.89
C THR A 41 -11.44 6.93 -5.71
N ILE A 42 -11.71 5.62 -5.62
CA ILE A 42 -12.83 4.97 -6.33
C ILE A 42 -14.18 5.39 -5.73
N ASN A 43 -14.31 5.38 -4.40
CA ASN A 43 -15.53 5.78 -3.71
C ASN A 43 -15.20 6.63 -2.46
N PRO A 44 -15.08 7.96 -2.60
CA PRO A 44 -14.72 8.84 -1.50
C PRO A 44 -15.71 8.84 -0.32
N LEU A 45 -16.98 8.50 -0.56
CA LEU A 45 -18.04 8.50 0.46
C LEU A 45 -18.16 7.15 1.18
N SER A 46 -17.64 6.07 0.58
CA SER A 46 -17.57 4.74 1.21
C SER A 46 -16.39 3.94 0.64
N PRO A 47 -15.15 4.23 1.06
CA PRO A 47 -13.96 3.54 0.57
C PRO A 47 -14.01 2.03 0.79
N GLU A 48 -14.58 1.58 1.91
CA GLU A 48 -14.68 0.17 2.28
C GLU A 48 -15.46 -0.64 1.25
N SER A 49 -16.48 -0.04 0.61
CA SER A 49 -17.26 -0.67 -0.46
C SER A 49 -16.43 -0.95 -1.72
N ALA A 50 -15.31 -0.22 -1.90
CA ALA A 50 -14.42 -0.35 -3.04
C ALA A 50 -13.16 -1.20 -2.74
N ALA A 51 -13.04 -1.81 -1.55
CA ALA A 51 -11.85 -2.53 -1.13
C ALA A 51 -11.46 -3.67 -2.09
N LEU A 52 -12.43 -4.46 -2.54
CA LEU A 52 -12.19 -5.54 -3.50
C LEU A 52 -11.72 -5.00 -4.85
N GLN A 53 -12.34 -3.93 -5.34
CA GLN A 53 -11.96 -3.31 -6.60
C GLN A 53 -10.56 -2.70 -6.53
N ALA A 54 -10.22 -2.01 -5.44
CA ALA A 54 -8.91 -1.42 -5.21
C ALA A 54 -7.79 -2.47 -5.17
N GLY A 55 -8.05 -3.65 -4.58
CA GLY A 55 -7.12 -4.78 -4.56
C GLY A 55 -6.82 -5.38 -5.94
N LEU A 56 -7.67 -5.13 -6.95
CA LEU A 56 -7.50 -5.63 -8.31
C LEU A 56 -6.75 -4.66 -9.24
N VAL A 57 -6.59 -3.39 -8.83
CA VAL A 57 -5.91 -2.35 -9.64
C VAL A 57 -4.40 -2.63 -9.76
N GLY A 58 -3.81 -3.35 -8.81
CA GLY A 58 -2.38 -3.66 -8.74
C GLY A 58 -1.84 -4.67 -9.76
N LYS A 59 -2.42 -4.76 -10.96
CA LYS A 59 -1.78 -5.47 -12.09
C LYS A 59 -0.67 -4.60 -12.67
N CYS A 60 0.47 -4.54 -11.99
CA CYS A 60 1.75 -4.10 -12.55
C CYS A 60 2.59 -5.31 -12.92
#